data_AF-W7W8E6-F1
#
_entry.id   AF-W7W8E6-F1
#
_cell.length_a   1.000
_cell.length_b   1.000
_cell.length_c   1.000
_cell.angle_alpha   90.00
_cell.angle_beta   90.00
_cell.angle_gamma   90.00
#
_symmetry.space_group_name_H-M   'P 1'
#
loop_
_entity.id
_entity.type
_entity.pdbx_description
1 polymer ?
#
loop_
_entity_poly.entity_id
_entity_poly.type
_entity_poly.pdbx_seq_one_letter_code
_entity_poly.pdbx_strand_id
1 'polypeptide(L)'
;MTTHARHPFPDTPAEIAATAAQVRDPNFRVQISPEGLHVYNRDGVRLAQDAFALWPQLGLEDDAAHAFYMGVELARAETAWRLGKRYVQDQPLDWGVAVPRRADDLDAWCAPGTTMTHGGKKPPPATE
;
A
#
# COMPACT_ATOMS: atom_id res chain seq x y z
N MET A 1 -7.64 12.43 24.94
CA MET A 1 -6.95 12.23 23.64
C MET A 1 -7.71 11.17 22.89
N THR A 2 -8.32 11.50 21.75
CA THR A 2 -9.04 10.51 20.93
C THR A 2 -8.05 9.58 20.25
N THR A 3 -8.31 8.27 20.32
CA THR A 3 -7.51 7.22 19.68
C THR A 3 -7.58 7.26 18.15
N HIS A 4 -8.67 7.78 17.59
CA HIS A 4 -8.90 7.90 16.15
C HIS A 4 -8.45 9.25 15.58
N ALA A 5 -8.09 9.26 14.29
CA ALA A 5 -7.82 10.50 13.55
C ALA A 5 -9.12 11.32 13.39
N ARG A 6 -9.02 12.66 13.35
CA ARG A 6 -10.18 13.53 13.11
C ARG A 6 -10.85 13.27 11.76
N HIS A 7 -10.07 12.84 10.77
CA HIS A 7 -10.55 12.51 9.44
C HIS A 7 -9.70 11.34 8.89
N PRO A 8 -10.05 10.09 9.24
CA PRO A 8 -9.25 8.91 8.88
C PRO A 8 -9.36 8.55 7.39
N PHE A 9 -10.48 8.89 6.76
CA PHE A 9 -10.77 8.57 5.36
C PHE A 9 -10.81 9.88 4.55
N PRO A 10 -9.74 10.24 3.83
CA PRO A 10 -9.71 11.48 3.04
C PRO A 10 -10.62 11.44 1.81
N ASP A 11 -10.84 10.24 1.26
CA ASP A 11 -11.60 10.03 0.04
C ASP A 11 -12.84 9.19 0.35
N THR A 12 -13.94 9.52 -0.33
CA THR A 12 -15.16 8.72 -0.34
C THR A 12 -15.02 7.53 -1.30
N PRO A 13 -15.82 6.46 -1.13
CA PRO A 13 -15.84 5.34 -2.07
C PRO A 13 -16.08 5.77 -3.53
N ALA A 14 -16.90 6.80 -3.75
CA ALA A 14 -17.19 7.34 -5.09
C ALA A 14 -15.98 8.05 -5.70
N GLU A 15 -15.22 8.82 -4.91
CA GLU A 15 -13.99 9.48 -5.36
C GLU A 15 -12.89 8.46 -5.68
N ILE A 16 -12.77 7.42 -4.85
CA ILE A 16 -11.85 6.30 -5.10
C ILE A 16 -12.23 5.59 -6.41
N ALA A 17 -13.51 5.28 -6.63
CA ALA A 17 -13.98 4.65 -7.85
C ALA A 17 -13.74 5.53 -9.10
N ALA A 18 -13.97 6.84 -9.00
CA ALA A 18 -13.68 7.79 -10.07
C ALA A 18 -12.18 7.84 -10.40
N THR A 19 -11.32 7.83 -9.38
CA THR A 19 -9.86 7.78 -9.54
C THR A 19 -9.43 6.47 -10.19
N ALA A 20 -9.93 5.33 -9.70
CA ALA A 20 -9.62 4.01 -10.23
C ALA A 20 -10.01 3.88 -11.71
N ALA A 21 -11.15 4.47 -12.12
CA ALA A 21 -11.60 4.47 -13.51
C ALA A 21 -10.64 5.17 -14.49
N GLN A 22 -9.71 5.99 -13.99
CA GLN A 22 -8.68 6.66 -14.80
C GLN A 22 -7.35 5.90 -14.85
N VAL A 23 -7.14 4.88 -14.02
CA VAL A 23 -5.89 4.12 -13.96
C VAL A 23 -5.76 3.20 -15.18
N ARG A 24 -4.58 3.19 -15.80
CA ARG A 24 -4.28 2.39 -17.01
C ARG A 24 -3.04 1.50 -16.88
N ASP A 25 -2.22 1.73 -15.86
CA ASP A 25 -1.04 0.92 -15.55
C ASP A 25 -1.38 -0.24 -14.59
N PRO A 26 -0.51 -1.27 -14.52
CA PRO A 26 -0.76 -2.43 -13.67
C PRO A 26 -0.45 -2.20 -12.18
N ASN A 27 0.07 -1.03 -11.78
CA ASN A 27 0.52 -0.82 -10.40
C ASN A 27 -0.66 -0.81 -9.44
N PHE A 28 -0.56 -1.61 -8.38
CA PHE A 28 -1.56 -1.63 -7.33
C PHE A 28 -1.53 -0.33 -6.52
N ARG A 29 -2.71 0.23 -6.34
CA ARG A 29 -2.97 1.36 -5.45
C ARG A 29 -3.90 0.89 -4.36
N VAL A 30 -3.58 1.27 -3.13
CA VAL A 30 -4.37 0.96 -1.94
C VAL A 30 -4.89 2.27 -1.36
N GLN A 31 -6.20 2.33 -1.14
CA GLN A 31 -6.85 3.41 -0.40
C GLN A 31 -7.80 2.81 0.65
N ILE A 32 -8.14 3.60 1.66
CA ILE A 32 -9.14 3.21 2.66
C ILE A 32 -10.29 4.20 2.67
N SER A 33 -11.49 3.69 2.96
CA SER A 33 -12.72 4.45 3.09
C SER A 33 -13.54 3.89 4.26
N PRO A 34 -14.70 4.50 4.62
CA PRO A 34 -15.60 3.89 5.58
C PRO A 34 -16.03 2.45 5.23
N GLU A 35 -16.02 2.06 3.95
CA GLU A 35 -16.45 0.73 3.50
C GLU A 35 -15.37 -0.35 3.64
N GLY A 36 -14.10 0.04 3.77
CA GLY A 36 -12.96 -0.87 3.84
C GLY A 36 -11.77 -0.41 3.02
N LEU A 37 -10.94 -1.39 2.64
CA LEU A 37 -9.75 -1.27 1.82
C LEU A 37 -10.14 -1.41 0.34
N HIS A 38 -9.71 -0.45 -0.46
CA HIS A 38 -9.84 -0.43 -1.92
C HIS A 38 -8.48 -0.73 -2.53
N VAL A 39 -8.39 -1.78 -3.34
CA VAL A 39 -7.19 -2.15 -4.10
C VAL A 39 -7.52 -2.13 -5.57
N TYR A 40 -6.79 -1.32 -6.34
CA TYR A 40 -7.11 -1.16 -7.74
C TYR A 40 -5.89 -0.90 -8.62
N ASN A 41 -6.04 -1.26 -9.88
CA ASN A 41 -5.14 -0.97 -10.98
C ASN A 41 -5.97 -0.97 -12.28
N ARG A 42 -5.34 -1.05 -13.45
CA ARG A 42 -6.06 -1.17 -14.73
C ARG A 42 -7.00 -2.38 -14.85
N ASP A 43 -6.75 -3.44 -14.06
CA ASP A 43 -7.49 -4.70 -14.10
C ASP A 43 -8.70 -4.68 -13.16
N GLY A 44 -9.05 -3.51 -12.59
CA GLY A 44 -10.28 -3.27 -11.84
C GLY A 44 -10.09 -2.93 -10.37
N VAL A 45 -11.19 -2.85 -9.64
CA VAL A 45 -11.25 -2.46 -8.22
C VAL A 45 -11.69 -3.66 -7.37
N ARG A 46 -10.98 -3.91 -6.28
CA ARG A 46 -11.33 -4.88 -5.24
C ARG A 46 -11.60 -4.13 -3.94
N LEU A 47 -12.68 -4.50 -3.25
CA LEU A 47 -13.06 -3.92 -1.97
C LEU A 47 -13.26 -5.03 -0.94
N ALA A 48 -12.62 -4.92 0.22
CA ALA A 48 -12.88 -5.77 1.37
C ALA A 48 -12.55 -5.05 2.68
N GLN A 49 -12.94 -5.66 3.80
CA GLN A 49 -12.62 -5.17 5.16
C GLN A 49 -11.48 -5.98 5.82
N ASP A 50 -10.82 -6.83 5.03
CA ASP A 50 -9.83 -7.80 5.49
C ASP A 50 -8.78 -8.04 4.38
N ALA A 51 -7.50 -8.04 4.77
CA ALA A 51 -6.38 -8.22 3.85
C ALA A 51 -6.31 -9.62 3.24
N PHE A 52 -6.65 -10.67 4.01
CA PHE A 52 -6.68 -12.04 3.50
C PHE A 52 -7.78 -12.24 2.46
N ALA A 53 -8.90 -11.54 2.57
CA ALA A 53 -9.97 -11.59 1.56
C ALA A 53 -9.53 -10.95 0.23
N LEU A 54 -8.67 -9.93 0.26
CA LEU A 54 -8.14 -9.27 -0.94
C LEU A 54 -7.04 -10.06 -1.62
N TRP A 55 -6.21 -10.77 -0.85
CA TRP A 55 -5.01 -11.43 -1.35
C TRP A 55 -5.24 -12.34 -2.58
N PRO A 56 -6.20 -13.31 -2.57
CA PRO A 56 -6.46 -14.17 -3.73
C PRO A 56 -6.97 -13.44 -4.98
N GLN A 57 -7.38 -12.18 -4.86
CA GLN A 57 -7.92 -11.39 -5.97
C GLN A 57 -6.85 -10.58 -6.72
N LEU A 58 -5.60 -10.61 -6.24
CA LEU A 58 -4.48 -9.86 -6.80
C LEU A 58 -3.71 -10.63 -7.88
N GLY A 59 -3.77 -11.96 -7.89
CA GLY A 59 -3.09 -12.80 -8.89
C GLY A 59 -1.56 -12.68 -8.83
N LEU A 60 -0.99 -12.68 -7.62
CA LEU A 60 0.43 -12.46 -7.35
C LEU A 60 1.19 -13.76 -6.97
N GLU A 61 0.59 -14.93 -7.22
CA GLU A 61 1.13 -16.23 -6.80
C GLU A 61 2.50 -16.53 -7.39
N ASP A 62 2.77 -16.05 -8.61
CA ASP A 62 4.02 -16.25 -9.34
C ASP A 62 5.06 -15.14 -9.12
N ASP A 63 4.76 -14.13 -8.28
CA ASP A 63 5.65 -13.00 -7.98
C ASP A 63 5.81 -12.79 -6.47
N ALA A 64 6.73 -13.54 -5.88
CA ALA A 64 6.96 -13.53 -4.44
C ALA A 64 7.33 -12.15 -3.86
N ALA A 65 8.02 -11.31 -4.64
CA ALA A 65 8.44 -9.99 -4.18
C ALA A 65 7.25 -9.02 -4.11
N HIS A 66 6.45 -8.95 -5.18
CA HIS A 66 5.22 -8.15 -5.16
C HIS A 66 4.18 -8.71 -4.18
N ALA A 67 4.10 -10.03 -4.07
CA ALA A 67 3.26 -10.71 -3.09
C ALA A 67 3.53 -10.24 -1.66
N PHE A 68 4.81 -10.27 -1.27
CA PHE A 68 5.26 -9.84 0.04
C PHE A 68 4.94 -8.37 0.28
N TYR A 69 5.28 -7.50 -0.68
CA TYR A 69 5.00 -6.07 -0.59
C TYR A 69 3.50 -5.80 -0.39
N MET A 70 2.64 -6.37 -1.25
CA MET A 70 1.20 -6.20 -1.13
C MET A 70 0.66 -6.76 0.18
N GLY A 71 1.16 -7.90 0.65
CA GLY A 71 0.76 -8.47 1.95
C GLY A 71 1.05 -7.51 3.12
N VAL A 72 2.24 -6.93 3.16
CA VAL A 72 2.63 -5.94 4.19
C VAL A 72 1.74 -4.70 4.10
N GLU A 73 1.50 -4.22 2.88
CA GLU A 73 0.78 -2.98 2.64
C GLU A 73 -0.72 -3.11 2.96
N LEU A 74 -1.34 -4.23 2.59
CA LEU A 74 -2.73 -4.52 2.95
C LEU A 74 -2.91 -4.68 4.46
N ALA A 75 -1.99 -5.37 5.14
CA ALA A 75 -2.05 -5.50 6.60
C ALA A 75 -1.93 -4.15 7.30
N ARG A 76 -1.08 -3.24 6.79
CA ARG A 76 -0.96 -1.86 7.27
C ARG A 76 -2.25 -1.07 7.04
N ALA A 77 -2.84 -1.16 5.85
CA ALA A 77 -4.10 -0.50 5.51
C ALA A 77 -5.25 -0.99 6.41
N GLU A 78 -5.35 -2.30 6.65
CA GLU A 78 -6.35 -2.90 7.52
C GLU A 78 -6.17 -2.43 8.97
N THR A 79 -4.92 -2.43 9.46
CA THR A 79 -4.61 -1.94 10.82
C THR A 79 -5.01 -0.48 10.97
N ALA A 80 -4.68 0.37 9.99
CA ALA A 80 -5.06 1.77 9.99
C ALA A 80 -6.60 1.93 9.99
N TRP A 81 -7.29 1.18 9.14
CA TRP A 81 -8.75 1.21 9.02
C TRP A 81 -9.44 0.81 10.34
N ARG A 82 -9.03 -0.32 10.94
CA ARG A 82 -9.58 -0.79 12.24
C ARG A 82 -9.30 0.17 13.38
N LEU A 83 -8.15 0.84 13.36
CA LEU A 83 -7.78 1.85 14.35
C LEU A 83 -8.38 3.23 14.05
N GLY A 84 -9.15 3.40 12.97
CA GLY A 84 -9.67 4.71 12.54
C GLY A 84 -8.54 5.73 12.37
N LYS A 85 -7.43 5.31 11.77
CA LYS A 85 -6.24 6.12 11.48
C LYS A 85 -6.21 6.47 10.01
N ARG A 86 -5.49 7.54 9.70
CA ARG A 86 -5.14 7.87 8.32
C ARG A 86 -4.12 6.86 7.81
N TYR A 87 -4.38 6.35 6.62
CA TYR A 87 -3.46 5.51 5.87
C TYR A 87 -2.96 6.29 4.65
N VAL A 88 -1.67 6.14 4.38
CA VAL A 88 -1.02 6.60 3.15
C VAL A 88 -0.10 5.47 2.72
N GLN A 89 -0.21 5.06 1.47
CA GLN A 89 0.61 3.98 0.93
C GLN A 89 2.10 4.33 1.02
N ASP A 90 2.93 3.32 1.31
CA ASP A 90 4.38 3.44 1.49
C ASP A 90 4.83 4.34 2.66
N GLN A 91 3.89 4.78 3.51
CA GLN A 91 4.20 5.57 4.70
C GLN A 91 4.02 4.74 5.97
N PRO A 92 4.85 4.95 7.01
CA PRO A 92 4.63 4.37 8.32
C PRO A 92 3.25 4.73 8.89
N LEU A 93 2.65 3.83 9.66
CA LEU A 93 1.40 4.10 10.37
C LEU A 93 1.65 5.11 11.50
N ASP A 94 0.82 6.15 11.57
CA ASP A 94 0.79 7.04 12.75
C ASP A 94 0.05 6.36 13.91
N TRP A 95 0.85 5.80 14.83
CA TRP A 95 0.38 5.20 16.07
C TRP A 95 -0.19 6.22 17.07
N GLY A 96 -0.04 7.52 16.81
CA GLY A 96 -0.47 8.58 17.70
C GLY A 96 0.33 8.60 19.00
N VAL A 97 -0.32 8.29 20.11
CA VAL A 97 0.30 8.30 21.46
C VAL A 97 0.81 6.93 21.89
N ALA A 98 0.47 5.87 21.16
CA ALA A 98 0.84 4.50 21.54
C ALA A 98 2.33 4.23 21.37
N VAL A 99 3.00 4.96 20.49
CA VAL A 99 4.43 4.85 20.22
C VAL A 99 5.00 6.26 20.08
N PRO A 100 6.18 6.58 20.65
CA PRO A 100 6.84 7.85 20.40
C PRO A 100 7.03 8.07 18.90
N ARG A 101 6.66 9.26 18.41
CA ARG A 101 6.97 9.62 17.03
C ARG A 101 8.48 9.72 16.87
N ARG A 102 8.99 9.13 15.80
CA ARG A 102 10.35 9.41 15.36
C ARG A 102 10.41 10.89 15.00
N ALA A 103 11.47 11.59 15.39
CA ALA A 103 11.64 12.97 14.97
C ALA A 103 11.82 12.96 13.44
N ASP A 104 10.91 13.62 12.73
CA ASP A 104 11.07 13.84 11.30
C ASP A 104 12.19 14.87 11.13
N ASP A 105 13.24 14.48 10.40
CA ASP A 105 14.27 15.42 9.96
C ASP A 105 13.71 16.20 8.77
N LEU A 106 13.05 17.31 9.05
CA LEU A 106 12.36 18.14 8.05
C LEU A 106 13.33 18.80 7.05
N ASP A 107 14.64 18.77 7.34
CA ASP A 107 15.71 19.26 6.46
C ASP A 107 16.28 18.14 5.56
N ALA A 108 15.92 16.88 5.81
CA ALA A 108 16.32 15.75 5.00
C ALA A 108 15.32 15.48 3.86
N TRP A 109 15.81 15.48 2.63
CA TRP A 109 15.05 14.96 1.50
C TRP A 109 14.78 13.46 1.71
N CYS A 110 13.52 13.02 1.52
CA CYS A 110 13.19 11.60 1.51
C CYS A 110 14.13 10.88 0.54
N ALA A 111 14.98 9.99 1.08
CA ALA A 111 15.83 9.18 0.24
C ALA A 111 14.94 8.38 -0.73
N PRO A 112 15.31 8.28 -2.02
CA PRO A 112 14.57 7.46 -2.96
C PRO A 112 14.44 6.04 -2.39
N GLY A 113 13.22 5.49 -2.43
CA GLY A 113 12.97 4.12 -1.98
C GLY A 113 13.90 3.13 -2.68
N THR A 114 14.11 1.97 -2.08
CA THR A 114 14.96 0.91 -2.67
C THR A 114 14.26 0.29 -3.87
N THR A 115 14.24 0.99 -5.01
CA THR A 115 13.79 0.40 -6.27
C THR A 115 14.76 -0.72 -6.63
N MET A 116 14.24 -1.94 -6.78
CA MET A 116 15.04 -3.07 -7.25
C MET A 116 15.62 -2.74 -8.62
N THR A 117 16.95 -2.70 -8.72
CA THR A 117 17.65 -2.60 -10.01
C THR A 117 17.60 -3.97 -10.67
N HIS A 118 16.70 -4.18 -11.63
CA HIS A 118 16.80 -5.32 -12.54
C HIS A 118 18.02 -5.14 -13.45
N GLY A 119 19.11 -5.83 -13.15
CA GLY A 119 20.36 -5.63 -13.91
C GLY A 119 21.50 -6.57 -13.56
N GLY A 120 21.28 -7.88 -13.62
CA GLY A 120 22.34 -8.88 -13.61
C GLY A 120 22.31 -9.73 -14.88
N LYS A 121 22.94 -9.27 -15.96
CA LYS A 121 23.20 -10.13 -17.13
C LYS A 121 24.05 -11.32 -16.67
N LYS A 122 23.55 -12.54 -16.87
CA LYS A 122 24.32 -13.77 -16.64
C LYS A 122 25.56 -13.76 -17.55
N PRO A 123 26.79 -13.91 -17.03
CA PRO A 123 27.97 -14.01 -17.87
C PRO A 123 27.87 -15.27 -18.75
N PRO A 124 28.38 -15.23 -20.00
CA PRO A 124 28.29 -16.36 -20.91
C PRO A 124 29.07 -17.57 -20.37
N PRO A 125 28.66 -18.81 -20.70
CA PRO A 125 29.36 -20.01 -20.24
C PRO A 125 30.78 -20.03 -20.81
N ALA A 126 31.75 -20.36 -19.94
CA ALA A 126 33.12 -20.61 -20.35
C ALA A 126 33.15 -21.77 -21.37
N THR A 127 33.82 -21.54 -22.49
CA THR A 127 34.10 -22.56 -23.50
C THR A 127 35.47 -23.16 -23.18
N GLU A 128 35.50 -24.49 -23.02
CA GLU A 128 36.64 -25.43 -22.88
C GLU A 128 37.72 -25.19 -21.82
#